data_AF-A0A7S4BSM6-F1
#
_entry.id   AF-A0A7S4BSM6-F1
#
_cell.length_a   1.000
_cell.length_b   1.000
_cell.length_c   1.000
_cell.angle_alpha   90.00
_cell.angle_beta   90.00
_cell.angle_gamma   90.00
#
_symmetry.space_group_name_H-M   'P 1'
#
loop_
_entity.id
_entity.type
_entity.pdbx_description
1 polymer ?
#
loop_
_entity_poly.entity_id
_entity_poly.type
_entity_poly.pdbx_seq_one_letter_code
_entity_poly.pdbx_strand_id
1 'polypeptide(L)'
;MASREEASVIVESDLEEGRDSADALVSLHKYGVILPNWKGAHPWTHDIAALAEALKYNTIVKTLDLGYNDLWNEDIVAVAKALKINSSLEKLDLTCNGLRPGAIDALAEALKSNKSLKTLILAGNDLGPGNIAVLSEALRVNTTLTTLDLMGNLLEASDIEKLADALKVNTQLKTLNLSENRIGSRGILQLAEALKHNKTLTDLKLKDSEDSISSFEVILLADAVRANTTLTTLEISG
;
A
#
# COMPACT_ATOMS: atom_id res chain seq x y z
N MET A 1 39.27 -21.87 -5.63
CA MET A 1 38.34 -20.72 -5.64
C MET A 1 38.85 -19.79 -6.70
N ALA A 2 38.06 -19.54 -7.75
CA ALA A 2 38.45 -18.62 -8.81
C ALA A 2 38.44 -17.19 -8.25
N SER A 3 39.40 -16.36 -8.67
CA SER A 3 39.48 -14.97 -8.22
C SER A 3 38.38 -14.12 -8.89
N ARG A 4 38.07 -12.95 -8.31
CA ARG A 4 37.04 -12.02 -8.81
C ARG A 4 37.31 -11.57 -10.27
N GLU A 5 38.57 -11.59 -10.69
CA GLU A 5 38.99 -11.25 -12.05
C GLU A 5 38.76 -12.42 -13.02
N GLU A 6 38.98 -13.66 -12.58
CA GLU A 6 38.67 -14.85 -13.39
C GLU A 6 37.18 -15.02 -13.65
N ALA A 7 36.32 -14.67 -12.68
CA ALA A 7 34.87 -14.71 -12.84
C ALA A 7 34.35 -13.64 -13.82
N SER A 8 35.00 -12.48 -13.90
CA SER A 8 34.63 -11.40 -14.83
C SER A 8 34.94 -11.77 -16.28
N VAL A 9 36.06 -12.44 -16.51
CA VAL A 9 36.51 -12.84 -17.87
C VAL A 9 35.62 -13.95 -18.45
N ILE A 10 35.14 -14.88 -17.62
CA ILE A 10 34.23 -15.95 -18.07
C ILE A 10 32.88 -15.37 -18.52
N VAL A 11 32.36 -14.39 -17.78
CA VAL A 11 31.06 -13.75 -18.10
C VAL A 11 31.13 -12.92 -19.39
N GLU A 12 32.24 -12.23 -19.65
CA GLU A 12 32.43 -11.52 -20.91
C GLU A 12 32.54 -12.50 -22.10
N SER A 13 33.22 -13.64 -21.93
CA SER A 13 33.32 -14.66 -22.98
C SER A 13 31.99 -15.36 -23.30
N ASP A 14 31.15 -15.63 -22.29
CA ASP A 14 29.86 -16.33 -22.50
C ASP A 14 28.81 -15.40 -23.14
N LEU A 15 28.89 -14.09 -22.88
CA LEU A 15 28.02 -13.08 -23.49
C LEU A 15 28.41 -12.75 -24.95
N GLU A 16 29.71 -12.79 -25.28
CA GLU A 16 30.18 -12.63 -26.67
C GLU A 16 29.84 -13.85 -27.55
N GLU A 17 29.69 -15.03 -26.97
CA GLU A 17 29.31 -16.27 -27.68
C GLU A 17 27.79 -16.46 -27.86
N GLY A 18 26.96 -15.53 -27.39
CA GLY A 18 25.51 -15.53 -27.63
C GLY A 18 24.74 -16.67 -26.93
N ARG A 19 25.27 -17.22 -25.83
CA ARG A 19 24.53 -18.18 -25.00
C ARG A 19 23.54 -17.45 -24.08
N ASP A 20 22.42 -18.12 -23.81
CA ASP A 20 21.29 -17.58 -23.05
C ASP A 20 21.72 -17.05 -21.68
N SER A 21 21.37 -15.79 -21.39
CA SER A 21 21.82 -15.05 -20.22
C SER A 21 21.34 -15.66 -18.88
N ALA A 22 20.36 -16.56 -18.95
CA ALA A 22 19.85 -17.31 -17.81
C ALA A 22 20.88 -18.29 -17.21
N ASP A 23 21.67 -19.00 -18.04
CA ASP A 23 22.60 -20.03 -17.55
C ASP A 23 23.88 -19.44 -16.91
N ALA A 24 24.32 -18.27 -17.41
CA ALA A 24 25.42 -17.51 -16.82
C ALA A 24 25.06 -16.99 -15.42
N LEU A 25 23.80 -16.59 -15.19
CA LEU A 25 23.31 -16.07 -13.91
C LEU A 25 23.12 -17.17 -12.84
N VAL A 26 22.67 -18.36 -13.24
CA VAL A 26 22.58 -19.54 -12.34
C VAL A 26 23.97 -19.93 -11.82
N SER A 27 25.00 -19.82 -12.67
CA SER A 27 26.38 -20.12 -12.30
C SER A 27 26.94 -19.14 -11.27
N LEU A 28 26.62 -17.84 -11.37
CA LEU A 28 27.12 -16.80 -10.45
C LEU A 28 26.51 -16.90 -9.04
N HIS A 29 25.26 -17.33 -8.92
CA HIS A 29 24.58 -17.48 -7.63
C HIS A 29 25.18 -18.62 -6.78
N LYS A 30 25.71 -19.67 -7.42
CA LYS A 30 26.40 -20.79 -6.76
C LYS A 30 27.73 -20.37 -6.12
N TYR A 31 28.29 -19.22 -6.52
CA TYR A 31 29.56 -18.68 -6.02
C TYR A 31 29.40 -17.45 -5.10
N GLY A 32 28.16 -17.08 -4.73
CA GLY A 32 27.90 -16.05 -3.72
C GLY A 32 28.25 -14.62 -4.14
N VAL A 33 28.27 -14.34 -5.44
CA VAL A 33 28.56 -12.99 -5.97
C VAL A 33 27.26 -12.18 -6.05
N ILE A 34 27.08 -11.23 -5.12
CA ILE A 34 26.01 -10.22 -5.20
C ILE A 34 26.52 -9.07 -6.07
N LEU A 35 25.90 -8.83 -7.23
CA LEU A 35 26.23 -7.70 -8.10
C LEU A 35 25.56 -6.42 -7.57
N PRO A 36 26.32 -5.32 -7.34
CA PRO A 36 25.72 -4.05 -6.96
C PRO A 36 25.21 -3.32 -8.20
N ASN A 37 24.01 -2.73 -8.12
CA ASN A 37 23.38 -1.85 -9.10
C ASN A 37 22.90 -2.48 -10.43
N TRP A 38 21.84 -3.30 -10.36
CA TRP A 38 20.93 -3.46 -11.49
C TRP A 38 19.79 -2.44 -11.40
N LYS A 39 19.87 -1.35 -12.17
CA LYS A 39 18.78 -0.37 -12.29
C LYS A 39 17.68 -0.93 -13.20
N GLY A 40 16.57 -1.38 -12.60
CA GLY A 40 15.25 -1.13 -13.18
C GLY A 40 14.41 -2.29 -13.72
N ALA A 41 14.84 -3.55 -13.66
CA ALA A 41 13.92 -4.67 -13.93
C ALA A 41 14.44 -5.95 -13.25
N HIS A 42 13.72 -6.44 -12.24
CA HIS A 42 13.95 -7.79 -11.75
C HIS A 42 13.48 -8.77 -12.84
N PRO A 43 14.15 -9.91 -13.06
CA PRO A 43 13.78 -10.88 -14.11
C PRO A 43 12.31 -11.39 -14.08
N TRP A 44 11.52 -11.08 -13.05
CA TRP A 44 10.10 -11.47 -12.90
C TRP A 44 9.09 -10.35 -13.30
N THR A 45 9.53 -9.14 -13.69
CA THR A 45 8.62 -7.99 -13.99
C THR A 45 7.69 -8.19 -15.20
N HIS A 46 7.80 -9.31 -15.92
CA HIS A 46 6.99 -9.57 -17.12
C HIS A 46 5.59 -10.11 -16.79
N ASP A 47 5.40 -10.76 -15.63
CA ASP A 47 4.18 -11.48 -15.33
C ASP A 47 3.03 -10.56 -14.86
N ILE A 48 3.35 -9.54 -14.06
CA ILE A 48 2.34 -8.59 -13.56
C ILE A 48 1.87 -7.65 -14.66
N ALA A 49 2.73 -7.28 -15.61
CA ALA A 49 2.33 -6.46 -16.75
C ALA A 49 1.26 -7.18 -17.60
N ALA A 50 1.44 -8.47 -17.88
CA ALA A 50 0.47 -9.29 -18.60
C ALA A 50 -0.85 -9.44 -17.81
N LEU A 51 -0.75 -9.68 -16.50
CA LEU A 51 -1.92 -9.74 -15.62
C LEU A 51 -2.68 -8.42 -15.59
N ALA A 52 -1.98 -7.29 -15.47
CA ALA A 52 -2.57 -5.95 -15.47
C ALA A 52 -3.26 -5.65 -16.81
N GLU A 53 -2.67 -6.07 -17.93
CA GLU A 53 -3.31 -5.92 -19.25
C GLU A 53 -4.60 -6.74 -19.34
N ALA A 54 -4.58 -8.00 -18.90
CA ALA A 54 -5.78 -8.83 -18.85
C ALA A 54 -6.85 -8.24 -17.91
N LEU A 55 -6.42 -7.69 -16.77
CA LEU A 55 -7.30 -7.10 -15.77
C LEU A 55 -8.09 -5.89 -16.30
N LYS A 56 -7.50 -5.06 -17.18
CA LYS A 56 -8.18 -3.87 -17.76
C LYS A 56 -9.57 -4.19 -18.31
N TYR A 57 -9.68 -5.30 -19.02
CA TYR A 57 -10.89 -5.70 -19.75
C TYR A 57 -11.64 -6.85 -19.09
N ASN A 58 -11.07 -7.46 -18.05
CA ASN A 58 -11.74 -8.51 -17.33
C ASN A 58 -12.95 -7.95 -16.58
N THR A 59 -14.15 -8.43 -16.88
CA THR A 59 -15.40 -7.98 -16.25
C THR A 59 -15.91 -8.91 -15.15
N ILE A 60 -15.20 -10.01 -14.90
CA ILE A 60 -15.65 -11.12 -14.04
C ILE A 60 -14.94 -11.09 -12.68
N VAL A 61 -13.62 -10.90 -12.67
CA VAL A 61 -12.78 -10.97 -11.45
C VAL A 61 -13.18 -9.85 -10.51
N LYS A 62 -13.57 -10.24 -9.28
CA LYS A 62 -14.00 -9.33 -8.22
C LYS A 62 -12.92 -9.11 -7.16
N THR A 63 -12.01 -10.06 -7.02
CA THR A 63 -10.96 -10.02 -6.01
C THR A 63 -9.65 -10.39 -6.64
N LEU A 64 -8.64 -9.57 -6.41
CA LEU A 64 -7.27 -9.80 -6.81
C LEU A 64 -6.40 -9.69 -5.58
N ASP A 65 -5.72 -10.78 -5.24
CA ASP A 65 -4.77 -10.86 -4.16
C ASP A 65 -3.36 -10.93 -4.75
N LEU A 66 -2.55 -9.95 -4.44
CA LEU A 66 -1.15 -9.85 -4.81
C LEU A 66 -0.28 -9.63 -3.57
N GLY A 67 -0.77 -9.94 -2.37
CA GLY A 67 0.02 -9.79 -1.15
C GLY A 67 1.26 -10.70 -1.16
N TYR A 68 2.37 -10.23 -0.57
CA TYR A 68 3.62 -10.98 -0.41
C TYR A 68 4.23 -11.47 -1.74
N ASN A 69 4.21 -10.64 -2.79
CA ASN A 69 4.76 -10.97 -4.10
C ASN A 69 5.99 -10.14 -4.48
N ASP A 70 6.57 -9.39 -3.55
CA ASP A 70 7.72 -8.49 -3.79
C ASP A 70 7.48 -7.61 -5.04
N LEU A 71 6.29 -7.01 -5.16
CA LEU A 71 5.94 -6.17 -6.30
C LEU A 71 6.67 -4.83 -6.27
N TRP A 72 7.41 -4.51 -7.33
CA TRP A 72 8.13 -3.24 -7.40
C TRP A 72 7.19 -2.13 -7.89
N ASN A 73 7.69 -0.89 -7.88
CA ASN A 73 6.88 0.27 -8.26
C ASN A 73 6.23 0.11 -9.64
N GLU A 74 6.97 -0.44 -10.60
CA GLU A 74 6.52 -0.65 -11.97
C GLU A 74 5.31 -1.59 -12.04
N ASP A 75 5.32 -2.66 -11.24
CA ASP A 75 4.24 -3.66 -11.15
C ASP A 75 2.97 -3.03 -10.57
N ILE A 76 3.12 -2.29 -9.46
CA ILE A 76 2.00 -1.57 -8.83
C ILE A 76 1.45 -0.48 -9.75
N VAL A 77 2.33 0.23 -10.47
CA VAL A 77 1.91 1.23 -11.47
C VAL A 77 1.14 0.57 -12.62
N ALA A 78 1.54 -0.63 -13.06
CA ALA A 78 0.79 -1.37 -14.08
C ALA A 78 -0.61 -1.75 -13.58
N VAL A 79 -0.71 -2.29 -12.36
CA VAL A 79 -2.00 -2.59 -11.71
C VAL A 79 -2.85 -1.33 -11.56
N ALA A 80 -2.28 -0.21 -11.10
CA ALA A 80 -2.98 1.06 -10.96
C ALA A 80 -3.51 1.60 -12.30
N LYS A 81 -2.73 1.48 -13.38
CA LYS A 81 -3.19 1.81 -14.74
C LYS A 81 -4.34 0.90 -15.17
N ALA A 82 -4.32 -0.37 -14.80
CA ALA A 82 -5.42 -1.29 -15.08
C ALA A 82 -6.70 -0.91 -14.30
N LEU A 83 -6.58 -0.55 -13.03
CA LEU A 83 -7.70 -0.09 -12.19
C LEU A 83 -8.42 1.14 -12.74
N LYS A 84 -7.72 2.04 -13.46
CA LYS A 84 -8.37 3.20 -14.09
C LYS A 84 -9.42 2.81 -15.14
N ILE A 85 -9.23 1.64 -15.77
CA ILE A 85 -10.08 1.15 -16.86
C ILE A 85 -11.05 0.08 -16.33
N ASN A 86 -10.56 -0.80 -15.47
CA ASN A 86 -11.34 -1.89 -14.91
C ASN A 86 -12.51 -1.35 -14.06
N SER A 87 -13.70 -1.87 -14.34
CA SER A 87 -14.95 -1.51 -13.66
C SER A 87 -15.61 -2.69 -12.94
N SER A 88 -14.88 -3.80 -12.76
CA SER A 88 -15.40 -5.04 -12.19
C SER A 88 -14.78 -5.40 -10.85
N LEU A 89 -13.50 -5.09 -10.64
CA LEU A 89 -12.73 -5.45 -9.47
C LEU A 89 -13.22 -4.68 -8.25
N GLU A 90 -13.52 -5.40 -7.18
CA GLU A 90 -14.11 -4.87 -5.95
C GLU A 90 -13.13 -4.92 -4.77
N LYS A 91 -12.18 -5.87 -4.78
CA LYS A 91 -11.14 -6.00 -3.76
C LYS A 91 -9.77 -6.15 -4.40
N LEU A 92 -8.81 -5.35 -3.93
CA LEU A 92 -7.40 -5.47 -4.26
C LEU A 92 -6.58 -5.58 -2.97
N ASP A 93 -5.78 -6.63 -2.88
CA ASP A 93 -4.81 -6.83 -1.80
C ASP A 93 -3.38 -6.68 -2.33
N LEU A 94 -2.63 -5.75 -1.73
CA LEU A 94 -1.23 -5.46 -2.04
C LEU A 94 -0.35 -5.58 -0.78
N THR A 95 -0.78 -6.36 0.22
CA THR A 95 -0.06 -6.51 1.50
C THR A 95 1.41 -6.88 1.28
N CYS A 96 2.34 -6.25 2.02
CA CYS A 96 3.76 -6.62 2.04
C CYS A 96 4.42 -6.73 0.65
N ASN A 97 4.33 -5.68 -0.16
CA ASN A 97 5.03 -5.54 -1.43
C ASN A 97 6.04 -4.38 -1.47
N GLY A 98 6.15 -3.59 -0.40
CA GLY A 98 7.10 -2.47 -0.34
C GLY A 98 6.76 -1.32 -1.28
N LEU A 99 5.49 -0.86 -1.25
CA LEU A 99 5.05 0.28 -2.05
C LEU A 99 5.86 1.53 -1.73
N ARG A 100 6.72 1.94 -2.66
CA ARG A 100 7.48 3.19 -2.54
C ARG A 100 6.62 4.39 -3.02
N PRO A 101 7.04 5.65 -2.77
CA PRO A 101 6.21 6.84 -3.03
C PRO A 101 5.61 6.95 -4.44
N GLY A 102 6.32 6.53 -5.49
CA GLY A 102 5.80 6.58 -6.86
C GLY A 102 4.63 5.62 -7.15
N ALA A 103 4.55 4.50 -6.42
CA ALA A 103 3.48 3.52 -6.58
C ALA A 103 2.16 4.01 -5.96
N ILE A 104 2.23 4.65 -4.79
CA ILE A 104 1.04 5.16 -4.10
C ILE A 104 0.39 6.32 -4.87
N ASP A 105 1.18 7.16 -5.55
CA ASP A 105 0.68 8.21 -6.43
C ASP A 105 -0.20 7.63 -7.55
N ALA A 106 0.25 6.56 -8.18
CA ALA A 106 -0.47 5.91 -9.26
C ALA A 106 -1.78 5.27 -8.76
N LEU A 107 -1.74 4.61 -7.61
CA LEU A 107 -2.93 4.03 -6.96
C LEU A 107 -3.94 5.11 -6.56
N ALA A 108 -3.47 6.20 -5.94
CA ALA A 108 -4.31 7.34 -5.57
C ALA A 108 -5.01 7.93 -6.79
N GLU A 109 -4.28 8.14 -7.88
CA GLU A 109 -4.88 8.64 -9.12
C GLU A 109 -5.88 7.65 -9.74
N ALA A 110 -5.63 6.34 -9.62
CA ALA A 110 -6.60 5.33 -10.06
C ALA A 110 -7.88 5.35 -9.21
N LEU A 111 -7.77 5.53 -7.90
CA LEU A 111 -8.90 5.60 -6.98
C LEU A 111 -9.83 6.79 -7.26
N LYS A 112 -9.30 7.94 -7.71
CA LYS A 112 -10.15 9.10 -8.02
C LYS A 112 -11.18 8.80 -9.11
N SER A 113 -10.81 8.02 -10.12
CA SER A 113 -11.68 7.69 -11.25
C SER A 113 -12.36 6.33 -11.14
N ASN A 114 -11.75 5.35 -10.46
CA ASN A 114 -12.31 4.00 -10.35
C ASN A 114 -13.68 4.00 -9.65
N LYS A 115 -14.62 3.22 -10.21
CA LYS A 115 -16.02 3.14 -9.74
C LYS A 115 -16.44 1.75 -9.26
N SER A 116 -15.51 0.81 -9.12
CA SER A 116 -15.81 -0.57 -8.71
C SER A 116 -15.14 -0.99 -7.42
N LEU A 117 -13.94 -0.48 -7.14
CA LEU A 117 -13.13 -0.90 -6.01
C LEU A 117 -13.77 -0.44 -4.70
N LYS A 118 -14.02 -1.40 -3.82
CA LYS A 118 -14.63 -1.25 -2.49
C LYS A 118 -13.63 -1.49 -1.39
N THR A 119 -12.67 -2.41 -1.60
CA THR A 119 -11.66 -2.79 -0.61
C THR A 119 -10.27 -2.63 -1.19
N LEU A 120 -9.42 -1.89 -0.49
CA LEU A 120 -8.01 -1.77 -0.80
C LEU A 120 -7.19 -2.09 0.46
N ILE A 121 -6.31 -3.08 0.36
CA ILE A 121 -5.43 -3.50 1.45
C ILE A 121 -4.00 -3.15 1.06
N LEU A 122 -3.37 -2.27 1.84
CA LEU A 122 -1.99 -1.80 1.66
C LEU A 122 -1.14 -2.12 2.90
N ALA A 123 -1.52 -3.13 3.69
CA ALA A 123 -0.83 -3.42 4.94
C ALA A 123 0.66 -3.77 4.72
N GLY A 124 1.54 -3.33 5.62
CA GLY A 124 2.95 -3.74 5.65
C GLY A 124 3.78 -3.28 4.46
N ASN A 125 3.50 -2.12 3.88
CA ASN A 125 4.14 -1.65 2.64
C ASN A 125 5.19 -0.56 2.81
N ASP A 126 5.51 -0.17 4.04
CA ASP A 126 6.53 0.86 4.33
C ASP A 126 6.28 2.15 3.53
N LEU A 127 5.02 2.61 3.49
CA LEU A 127 4.69 3.88 2.82
C LEU A 127 5.47 5.04 3.43
N GLY A 128 5.74 5.00 4.73
CA GLY A 128 6.55 5.98 5.43
C GLY A 128 5.92 7.38 5.48
N PRO A 129 6.61 8.34 6.13
CA PRO A 129 6.04 9.65 6.38
C PRO A 129 5.91 10.50 5.11
N GLY A 130 4.79 11.22 5.00
CA GLY A 130 4.52 12.19 3.94
C GLY A 130 3.91 11.62 2.64
N ASN A 131 3.90 10.31 2.46
CA ASN A 131 3.48 9.69 1.20
C ASN A 131 1.97 9.42 1.10
N ILE A 132 1.22 9.57 2.20
CA ILE A 132 -0.23 9.32 2.21
C ILE A 132 -1.05 10.50 1.69
N ALA A 133 -0.45 11.69 1.51
CA ALA A 133 -1.17 12.91 1.14
C ALA A 133 -2.03 12.73 -0.12
N VAL A 134 -1.45 12.10 -1.15
CA VAL A 134 -2.13 11.81 -2.41
C VAL A 134 -3.30 10.84 -2.24
N LEU A 135 -3.14 9.84 -1.37
CA LEU A 135 -4.19 8.87 -1.08
C LEU A 135 -5.34 9.55 -0.31
N SER A 136 -5.02 10.41 0.66
CA SER A 136 -6.02 11.21 1.39
C SER A 136 -6.83 12.09 0.45
N GLU A 137 -6.20 12.76 -0.52
CA GLU A 137 -6.91 13.54 -1.54
C GLU A 137 -7.78 12.67 -2.46
N ALA A 138 -7.30 11.47 -2.82
CA ALA A 138 -8.12 10.51 -3.55
C ALA A 138 -9.35 10.06 -2.76
N LEU A 139 -9.22 9.84 -1.44
CA LEU A 139 -10.33 9.49 -0.58
C LEU A 139 -11.39 10.60 -0.51
N ARG A 140 -11.03 11.88 -0.57
CA ARG A 140 -12.02 12.97 -0.55
C ARG A 140 -13.03 12.88 -1.69
N VAL A 141 -12.58 12.43 -2.86
CA VAL A 141 -13.39 12.41 -4.09
C VAL A 141 -13.86 11.00 -4.48
N ASN A 142 -13.22 9.95 -3.95
CA ASN A 142 -13.62 8.58 -4.25
C ASN A 142 -14.98 8.28 -3.61
N THR A 143 -15.88 7.72 -4.43
CA THR A 143 -17.27 7.46 -4.05
C THR A 143 -17.58 5.97 -3.87
N THR A 144 -16.58 5.08 -3.84
CA THR A 144 -16.81 3.61 -3.90
C THR A 144 -16.08 2.81 -2.85
N LEU A 145 -14.92 3.28 -2.39
CA LEU A 145 -14.09 2.59 -1.42
C LEU A 145 -14.76 2.65 -0.05
N THR A 146 -15.07 1.46 0.49
CA THR A 146 -15.69 1.28 1.80
C THR A 146 -14.70 0.74 2.82
N THR A 147 -13.63 0.09 2.39
CA THR A 147 -12.61 -0.49 3.27
C THR A 147 -11.21 -0.10 2.80
N LEU A 148 -10.44 0.49 3.72
CA LEU A 148 -9.03 0.79 3.53
C LEU A 148 -8.21 0.23 4.68
N ASP A 149 -7.24 -0.63 4.36
CA ASP A 149 -6.27 -1.13 5.32
C ASP A 149 -4.90 -0.51 5.08
N LEU A 150 -4.42 0.24 6.07
CA LEU A 150 -3.11 0.89 6.11
C LEU A 150 -2.26 0.39 7.28
N MET A 151 -2.54 -0.80 7.80
CA MET A 151 -1.79 -1.38 8.91
C MET A 151 -0.28 -1.46 8.62
N GLY A 152 0.58 -1.17 9.58
CA GLY A 152 2.02 -1.47 9.45
C GLY A 152 2.73 -0.66 8.36
N ASN A 153 2.40 0.61 8.16
CA ASN A 153 2.97 1.45 7.08
C ASN A 153 3.90 2.56 7.56
N LEU A 154 4.27 2.56 8.85
CA LEU A 154 5.10 3.59 9.48
C LEU A 154 4.56 5.01 9.28
N LEU A 155 3.23 5.16 9.21
CA LEU A 155 2.59 6.47 9.12
C LEU A 155 2.76 7.24 10.42
N GLU A 156 3.07 8.52 10.32
CA GLU A 156 3.25 9.39 11.49
C GLU A 156 2.02 10.29 11.73
N ALA A 157 1.97 10.96 12.87
CA ALA A 157 0.90 11.90 13.23
C ALA A 157 0.53 12.90 12.10
N SER A 158 1.51 13.36 11.32
CA SER A 158 1.28 14.31 10.22
C SER A 158 0.54 13.69 9.03
N ASP A 159 0.60 12.37 8.86
CA ASP A 159 -0.10 11.63 7.82
C ASP A 159 -1.49 11.25 8.27
N ILE A 160 -1.63 10.92 9.56
CA ILE A 160 -2.92 10.74 10.21
C ILE A 160 -3.76 12.02 10.14
N GLU A 161 -3.15 13.20 10.29
CA GLU A 161 -3.83 14.49 10.11
C GLU A 161 -4.45 14.62 8.70
N LYS A 162 -3.72 14.23 7.66
CA LYS A 162 -4.23 14.26 6.27
C LYS A 162 -5.39 13.30 6.06
N LEU A 163 -5.27 12.08 6.60
CA LEU A 163 -6.35 11.09 6.56
C LEU A 163 -7.58 11.57 7.33
N ALA A 164 -7.38 12.13 8.53
CA ALA A 164 -8.45 12.69 9.36
C ALA A 164 -9.20 13.80 8.62
N ASP A 165 -8.50 14.71 7.95
CA ASP A 165 -9.16 15.74 7.15
C ASP A 165 -9.92 15.18 5.94
N ALA A 166 -9.42 14.11 5.31
CA ALA A 166 -10.16 13.41 4.26
C ALA A 166 -11.42 12.73 4.81
N LEU A 167 -11.35 12.11 5.98
CA LEU A 167 -12.50 11.48 6.65
C LEU A 167 -13.61 12.48 6.98
N LYS A 168 -13.29 13.73 7.32
CA LYS A 168 -14.31 14.76 7.60
C LYS A 168 -15.25 15.00 6.42
N VAL A 169 -14.79 14.77 5.19
CA VAL A 169 -15.58 15.00 3.95
C VAL A 169 -15.96 13.72 3.21
N ASN A 170 -15.21 12.64 3.36
CA ASN A 170 -15.53 11.36 2.73
C ASN A 170 -16.80 10.77 3.35
N THR A 171 -17.74 10.36 2.50
CA THR A 171 -19.03 9.82 2.92
C THR A 171 -19.20 8.32 2.65
N GLN A 172 -18.15 7.63 2.21
CA GLN A 172 -18.25 6.25 1.72
C GLN A 172 -17.49 5.24 2.56
N LEU A 173 -16.32 5.63 3.09
CA LEU A 173 -15.47 4.76 3.87
C LEU A 173 -16.20 4.32 5.14
N LYS A 174 -16.23 3.00 5.36
CA LYS A 174 -16.86 2.32 6.49
C LYS A 174 -15.82 1.76 7.44
N THR A 175 -14.75 1.19 6.90
CA THR A 175 -13.70 0.53 7.65
C THR A 175 -12.35 1.14 7.34
N LEU A 176 -11.64 1.56 8.39
CA LEU A 176 -10.27 2.05 8.33
C LEU A 176 -9.40 1.33 9.36
N ASN A 177 -8.33 0.69 8.90
CA ASN A 177 -7.33 0.09 9.77
C ASN A 177 -6.04 0.92 9.74
N LEU A 178 -5.66 1.47 10.89
CA LEU A 178 -4.42 2.24 11.10
C LEU A 178 -3.49 1.57 12.11
N SER A 179 -3.75 0.32 12.47
CA SER A 179 -2.95 -0.44 13.43
C SER A 179 -1.48 -0.52 13.01
N GLU A 180 -0.58 -0.61 13.97
CA GLU A 180 0.86 -0.74 13.77
C GLU A 180 1.47 0.42 12.94
N ASN A 181 0.98 1.65 13.18
CA ASN A 181 1.58 2.90 12.70
C ASN A 181 2.07 3.74 13.88
N ARG A 182 2.72 4.89 13.62
CA ARG A 182 3.26 5.83 14.62
C ARG A 182 2.30 6.99 14.81
N ILE A 183 1.09 6.69 15.25
CA ILE A 183 -0.04 7.63 15.23
C ILE A 183 0.24 8.81 16.17
N GLY A 184 0.73 8.51 17.38
CA GLY A 184 1.02 9.45 18.45
C GLY A 184 -0.21 10.24 18.93
N SER A 185 -0.06 10.97 20.04
CA SER A 185 -1.15 11.73 20.64
C SER A 185 -1.79 12.76 19.71
N ARG A 186 -0.96 13.38 18.86
CA ARG A 186 -1.45 14.33 17.86
C ARG A 186 -2.30 13.64 16.80
N GLY A 187 -1.90 12.46 16.31
CA GLY A 187 -2.71 11.71 15.36
C GLY A 187 -4.05 11.27 15.95
N ILE A 188 -4.05 10.80 17.20
CA ILE A 188 -5.28 10.43 17.91
C ILE A 188 -6.22 11.63 18.09
N LEU A 189 -5.68 12.80 18.47
CA LEU A 189 -6.47 14.03 18.58
C LEU A 189 -7.17 14.38 17.26
N GLN A 190 -6.46 14.28 16.14
CA GLN A 190 -7.02 14.58 14.82
C GLN A 190 -8.08 13.56 14.39
N LEU A 191 -7.86 12.28 14.65
CA LEU A 191 -8.85 11.23 14.40
C LEU A 191 -10.10 11.43 15.26
N ALA A 192 -9.94 11.72 16.55
CA ALA A 192 -11.05 12.02 17.45
C ALA A 192 -11.90 13.19 16.92
N GLU A 193 -11.25 14.25 16.42
CA GLU A 193 -11.95 15.38 15.83
C GLU A 193 -12.66 15.03 14.50
N ALA A 194 -12.01 14.23 13.64
CA ALA A 194 -12.63 13.74 12.41
C ALA A 194 -13.86 12.86 12.68
N LEU A 195 -13.81 12.00 13.69
CA LEU A 195 -14.93 11.14 14.09
C LEU A 195 -16.15 11.94 14.56
N LYS A 196 -15.98 13.11 15.17
CA LYS A 196 -17.14 13.96 15.53
C LYS A 196 -17.92 14.44 14.29
N HIS A 197 -17.23 14.61 13.17
CA HIS A 197 -17.78 15.13 11.91
C HIS A 197 -18.22 14.01 10.96
N ASN A 198 -17.41 12.96 10.81
CA ASN A 198 -17.70 11.86 9.91
C ASN A 198 -18.92 11.06 10.42
N LYS A 199 -19.89 10.82 9.54
CA LYS A 199 -21.13 10.08 9.83
C LYS A 199 -21.26 8.82 8.99
N THR A 200 -20.13 8.23 8.60
CA THR A 200 -20.12 7.14 7.63
C THR A 200 -19.23 5.99 8.04
N LEU A 201 -18.10 6.27 8.68
CA LEU A 201 -17.20 5.28 9.27
C LEU A 201 -17.93 4.52 10.40
N THR A 202 -17.82 3.20 10.35
CA THR A 202 -18.42 2.24 11.29
C THR A 202 -17.34 1.51 12.09
N ASP A 203 -16.17 1.29 11.49
CA ASP A 203 -15.10 0.49 12.07
C ASP A 203 -13.76 1.22 11.94
N LEU A 204 -13.15 1.53 13.09
CA LEU A 204 -11.83 2.12 13.18
C LEU A 204 -10.94 1.25 14.06
N LYS A 205 -9.79 0.83 13.53
CA LYS A 205 -8.78 0.05 14.26
C LYS A 205 -7.54 0.90 14.51
N LEU A 206 -7.20 1.05 15.79
CA LEU A 206 -6.06 1.80 16.30
C LEU A 206 -5.25 0.87 17.22
N LYS A 207 -4.01 0.64 16.83
CA LYS A 207 -2.97 0.04 17.67
C LYS A 207 -1.72 0.82 17.33
N ASP A 208 -1.29 1.70 18.21
CA ASP A 208 -0.06 2.43 17.94
C ASP A 208 1.14 1.48 18.09
N SER A 209 2.13 1.64 17.22
CA SER A 209 3.34 0.82 17.17
C SER A 209 4.41 1.27 18.16
N GLU A 210 4.40 2.53 18.58
CA GLU A 210 5.45 3.11 19.42
C GLU A 210 5.05 3.23 20.89
N ASP A 211 3.81 3.63 21.18
CA ASP A 211 3.36 3.86 22.56
C ASP A 211 1.95 3.29 22.78
N SER A 212 1.69 2.72 23.97
CA SER A 212 0.31 2.40 24.35
C SER A 212 -0.52 3.68 24.38
N ILE A 213 -1.73 3.63 23.82
CA ILE A 213 -2.70 4.72 23.93
C ILE A 213 -2.92 5.02 25.42
N SER A 214 -2.55 6.22 25.83
CA SER A 214 -2.64 6.73 27.19
C SER A 214 -4.09 6.97 27.62
N SER A 215 -4.33 7.07 28.93
CA SER A 215 -5.65 7.39 29.47
C SER A 215 -6.21 8.73 28.96
N PHE A 216 -5.33 9.70 28.63
CA PHE A 216 -5.75 10.99 28.08
C PHE A 216 -6.31 10.84 26.66
N GLU A 217 -5.65 10.07 25.80
CA GLU A 217 -6.10 9.79 24.44
C GLU A 217 -7.39 8.96 24.41
N VAL A 218 -7.54 8.02 25.35
CA VAL A 218 -8.79 7.28 25.52
C VAL A 218 -9.96 8.22 25.84
N ILE A 219 -9.74 9.27 26.64
CA ILE A 219 -10.78 10.29 26.92
C ILE A 219 -11.16 11.06 25.65
N LEU A 220 -10.18 11.45 24.83
CA LEU A 220 -10.44 12.13 23.54
C LEU A 220 -11.28 11.26 22.60
N LEU A 221 -10.95 9.97 22.50
CA LEU A 221 -11.70 9.01 21.71
C LEU A 221 -13.10 8.78 22.29
N ALA A 222 -13.25 8.71 23.62
CA ALA A 222 -14.55 8.57 24.26
C ALA A 222 -15.48 9.76 23.96
N ASP A 223 -14.96 11.00 24.00
CA ASP A 223 -15.71 12.19 23.63
C ASP A 223 -16.13 12.17 22.15
N ALA A 224 -15.25 11.69 21.26
CA ALA A 224 -15.55 11.52 19.85
C ALA A 224 -16.64 10.47 19.61
N VAL A 225 -16.55 9.31 20.27
CA VAL A 225 -17.55 8.23 20.22
C VAL A 225 -18.90 8.73 20.72
N ARG A 226 -18.95 9.53 21.80
CA ARG A 226 -20.20 10.12 22.30
C ARG A 226 -20.90 11.00 21.26
N ALA A 227 -20.14 11.71 20.42
CA ALA A 227 -20.66 12.60 19.38
C ALA A 227 -20.88 11.89 18.01
N ASN A 228 -20.28 10.72 17.82
CA ASN A 228 -20.41 9.92 16.61
C ASN A 228 -21.59 8.95 16.76
N THR A 229 -22.43 8.83 15.73
CA THR A 229 -23.64 7.99 15.74
C THR A 229 -23.57 6.82 14.78
N THR A 230 -22.43 6.63 14.08
CA THR A 230 -22.24 5.58 13.08
C THR A 230 -21.14 4.60 13.42
N LEU A 231 -20.16 4.99 14.24
CA LEU A 231 -19.07 4.13 14.69
C LEU A 231 -19.64 3.04 15.61
N THR A 232 -19.53 1.79 15.17
CA THR A 232 -19.96 0.60 15.91
C THR A 232 -18.79 -0.15 16.53
N THR A 233 -17.61 -0.01 15.93
CA THR A 233 -16.39 -0.71 16.34
C THR A 233 -15.25 0.28 16.44
N LEU A 234 -14.68 0.39 17.64
CA LEU A 234 -13.42 1.09 17.89
C LEU A 234 -12.48 0.10 18.58
N GLU A 235 -11.53 -0.44 17.83
CA GLU A 235 -10.48 -1.31 18.39
C GLU A 235 -9.31 -0.43 18.83
N ILE A 236 -9.06 -0.40 20.14
CA ILE A 236 -7.89 0.24 20.76
C ILE A 236 -7.13 -0.84 21.55
N SER A 237 -6.13 -1.47 20.93
CA SER A 237 -5.29 -2.46 21.62
C SER A 237 -3.94 -1.84 21.99
N GLY A 238 -3.51 -2.06 23.23
CA GLY A 238 -2.16 -1.78 23.72
C GLY A 238 -1.31 -3.03 23.82
#